data_AF-A0A173GPJ2-F1
#
_entry.id   AF-A0A173GPJ2-F1
#
_cell.length_a   1.000
_cell.length_b   1.000
_cell.length_c   1.000
_cell.angle_alpha   90.00
_cell.angle_beta   90.00
_cell.angle_gamma   90.00
#
_symmetry.space_group_name_H-M   'P 1'
#
loop_
_entity.id
_entity.type
_entity.pdbx_description
1 polymer ?
#
loop_
_entity_poly.entity_id
_entity_poly.type
_entity_poly.pdbx_seq_one_letter_code
_entity_poly.pdbx_strand_id
1 'polypeptide(L)' 'MASVKVFGSPTSAEVARVLACLFEKDVEFQLIRVENFKGSQRKPEYL' A
#
# COMPACT_ATOMS: atom_id res chain seq x y z
N MET A 1 -12.01 -0.45 15.28
CA MET A 1 -12.42 -0.84 13.92
C MET A 1 -11.16 -1.24 13.16
N ALA A 2 -11.20 -2.30 12.34
CA ALA A 2 -10.02 -2.77 11.63
C ALA A 2 -9.72 -1.85 10.44
N SER A 3 -8.66 -1.05 10.53
CA SER A 3 -8.19 -0.19 9.44
C SER A 3 -7.54 -1.03 8.35
N VAL A 4 -7.87 -0.76 7.08
CA VAL A 4 -7.30 -1.45 5.93
C VAL A 4 -5.81 -1.10 5.82
N LYS A 5 -4.95 -2.08 5.58
CA LYS A 5 -3.50 -1.85 5.37
C LYS A 5 -3.15 -2.01 3.90
N VAL A 6 -2.59 -0.97 3.31
CA VAL A 6 -2.07 -0.98 1.94
C VAL A 6 -0.55 -1.03 2.03
N PHE A 7 0.06 -2.05 1.44
CA PHE A 7 1.51 -2.17 1.41
C PHE A 7 2.05 -1.78 0.04
N GLY A 8 3.07 -0.91 0.01
CA GLY A 8 3.69 -0.47 -1.24
C GLY A 8 4.23 0.95 -1.19
N SER A 9 4.74 1.44 -2.32
CA SER A 9 5.17 2.83 -2.46
C SER A 9 4.03 3.68 -3.02
N PRO A 10 3.70 4.85 -2.45
CA PRO A 10 2.66 5.74 -3.00
C PRO A 10 3.04 6.30 -4.38
N THR A 11 4.31 6.23 -4.77
CA THR A 11 4.80 6.61 -6.11
C THR A 11 4.58 5.53 -7.16
N SER A 12 4.23 4.31 -6.76
CA SER A 12 3.90 3.24 -7.70
C SER A 12 2.46 3.41 -8.20
N ALA A 13 2.26 3.24 -9.50
CA ALA A 13 0.97 3.50 -10.14
C ALA A 13 -0.12 2.55 -9.64
N GLU A 14 0.20 1.28 -9.39
CA GLU A 14 -0.73 0.31 -8.81
C GLU A 14 -1.17 0.68 -7.39
N VAL A 15 -0.24 1.13 -6.53
CA VAL A 15 -0.59 1.57 -5.17
C VAL A 15 -1.42 2.85 -5.21
N ALA A 16 -1.04 3.83 -6.04
CA ALA A 16 -1.76 5.09 -6.19
C ALA A 16 -3.23 4.87 -6.60
N ARG A 17 -3.52 3.89 -7.48
CA ARG A 17 -4.90 3.53 -7.84
C ARG A 17 -5.70 3.01 -6.65
N VAL A 18 -5.12 2.14 -5.82
CA VAL A 18 -5.78 1.64 -4.61
C VAL A 18 -6.07 2.78 -3.64
N LEU A 19 -5.10 3.66 -3.41
CA LEU A 19 -5.26 4.82 -2.52
C LEU A 19 -6.36 5.77 -3.02
N ALA A 20 -6.40 6.05 -4.33
CA ALA A 20 -7.46 6.86 -4.92
C ALA A 20 -8.85 6.29 -4.64
N CYS A 21 -9.05 4.98 -4.83
CA CYS A 21 -10.33 4.33 -4.52
C CYS A 21 -10.67 4.39 -3.02
N LEU A 22 -9.70 4.24 -2.13
CA LEU A 22 -9.95 4.31 -0.68
C LEU A 22 -10.34 5.72 -0.25
N PHE A 23 -9.70 6.75 -0.81
CA PHE A 23 -10.10 8.15 -0.60
C PHE A 23 -11.49 8.44 -1.15
N GLU A 24 -11.81 7.99 -2.37
CA GLU A 24 -13.14 8.17 -2.98
C GLU A 24 -14.28 7.50 -2.19
N LYS A 25 -13.96 6.47 -1.42
CA LYS A 25 -14.92 5.71 -0.59
C LYS A 25 -14.92 6.12 0.88
N ASP A 26 -14.14 7.12 1.26
CA ASP A 26 -13.98 7.58 2.65
C ASP A 26 -13.65 6.43 3.61
N VAL A 27 -12.77 5.53 3.18
CA VAL A 27 -12.35 4.36 3.97
C VAL A 27 -11.08 4.71 4.73
N GLU A 28 -11.08 4.51 6.05
CA GLU A 28 -9.86 4.63 6.86
C GLU A 28 -8.84 3.53 6.51
N PHE A 29 -7.62 3.95 6.17
CA PHE A 29 -6.53 3.03 5.85
C PHE A 29 -5.18 3.49 6.41
N GLN A 30 -4.25 2.56 6.47
CA GLN A 30 -2.85 2.78 6.78
C GLN A 30 -1.98 2.37 5.59
N LEU A 31 -1.14 3.29 5.11
CA LEU A 31 -0.12 2.99 4.10
C LEU A 31 1.15 2.49 4.79
N ILE A 32 1.50 1.24 4.56
CA ILE A 32 2.76 0.63 4.97
C ILE A 32 3.75 0.75 3.81
N ARG A 33 4.68 1.69 3.94
CA ARG A 33 5.65 1.96 2.88
C ARG A 33 6.58 0.78 2.66
N VAL A 34 6.58 0.24 1.44
CA VAL A 34 7.52 -0.80 0.99
C VAL A 34 8.38 -0.25 -0.14
N GLU A 35 9.69 -0.19 0.09
CA GLU A 35 10.64 0.34 -0.90
C GLU A 35 11.15 -0.75 -1.85
N ASN A 36 10.79 -0.61 -3.12
CA ASN A 36 11.12 -1.59 -4.17
C ASN A 36 12.62 -1.68 -4.48
N PHE A 37 13.39 -0.61 -4.26
CA PHE A 37 14.85 -0.59 -4.49
C PHE A 37 15.60 -1.50 -3.51
N LYS A 38 15.06 -1.71 -2.30
CA LYS A 38 15.70 -2.54 -1.26
C LYS A 38 15.35 -4.02 -1.37
N GLY A 39 14.59 -4.43 -2.39
CA GLY A 39 14.13 -5.82 -2.56
C GLY A 39 13.14 -6.27 -1.48
N SER A 40 12.56 -5.34 -0.71
CA SER A 40 11.60 -5.63 0.36
C SER A 40 10.38 -6.39 -0.14
N GLN A 41 10.01 -6.19 -1.41
CA GLN A 41 8.92 -6.88 -2.07
C GLN A 41 9.19 -8.36 -2.42
N ARG A 42 10.41 -8.85 -2.16
CA ARG A 42 10.82 -10.25 -2.40
C ARG A 42 11.06 -11.00 -1.09
N LYS A 43 10.82 -10.37 0.05
CA LYS A 43 10.95 -11.02 1.36
C LYS A 43 9.80 -12.02 1.55
N PRO A 44 10.03 -13.16 2.21
CA PRO A 44 8.98 -14.16 2.45
C PRO A 44 7.73 -13.59 3.14
N GLU A 45 7.88 -12.54 3.95
CA GLU A 45 6.74 -11.90 4.62
C GLU A 45 5.89 -11.00 3.68
N TYR A 46 6.36 -10.76 2.46
CA TYR A 46 5.70 -9.94 1.42
C TYR A 46 5.27 -10.75 0.19
N LEU A 47 5.73 -12.00 0.08
CA LEU A 47 5.34 -12.95 -0.97
C LEU A 47 4.12 -13.76 -0.53
#